data_AF-A0A1I3TUU5-F1
#
_entry.id   AF-A0A1I3TUU5-F1
#
_cell.length_a   1.000
_cell.length_b   1.000
_cell.length_c   1.000
_cell.angle_alpha   90.00
_cell.angle_beta   90.00
_cell.angle_gamma   90.00
#
_symmetry.space_group_name_H-M   'P 1'
#
loop_
_entity.id
_entity.type
_entity.pdbx_description
1 polymer ?
#
loop_
_entity_poly.entity_id
_entity_poly.type
_entity_poly.pdbx_seq_one_letter_code
_entity_poly.pdbx_strand_id
1 'polypeptide(L)'
;MKTNVTTLFLIVLASFSLQAQPGINYDESKVPDYVLPELLVTQKGEMITSVRQWENVRRPELMELFSSQMYGRTPDDAGIKVRYELLTENPAALGGKATSKQVKFIFSNGKKELEALLFLLIPNGSTGKVPVFVGYNFKGNHSTLNDTTILYSKNFALVKEPGHPDWERGCQASRWSYDDIIGRGYAVATMCYHDIFPDRPGLKDYSVVSLFEGYGTGSKAPDEWQAIGAWAWGSSRIVDYLATEPVIDTDKIAIMGHSRQGKAALWAGAQDTRFKVVISNDSGEGGAALSRREYGESIARVSSIQPAWFCRAFNQYRGKEQERPIDQHELIALMAPRAVYVASAVKDQWADPKGEYLGAFYAGPVYQLYGLKGLESDEMPGIHQPIMNDVGYHIREGKHDVTRYDWLRFLDFADQHFGKR
;
A
#
# COMPACT_ATOMS: atom_id res chain seq x y z
N MET A 1 -40.81 45.44 19.38
CA MET A 1 -39.55 45.72 18.66
C MET A 1 -38.52 44.72 19.13
N LYS A 2 -38.18 43.74 18.29
CA LYS A 2 -37.28 42.64 18.65
C LYS A 2 -35.83 43.06 18.42
N THR A 3 -35.02 42.82 19.43
CA THR A 3 -33.60 43.11 19.56
C THR A 3 -32.80 42.18 18.64
N ASN A 4 -31.96 42.75 17.77
CA ASN A 4 -31.03 42.00 16.93
C ASN A 4 -29.85 41.53 17.76
N VAL A 5 -29.71 40.21 17.92
CA VAL A 5 -28.50 39.57 18.42
C VAL A 5 -27.73 39.05 17.21
N THR A 6 -26.64 39.74 16.86
CA THR A 6 -25.70 39.30 15.83
C THR A 6 -24.75 38.30 16.45
N THR A 7 -24.99 37.01 16.20
CA THR A 7 -24.09 35.93 16.62
C THR A 7 -22.85 35.90 15.71
N LEU A 8 -21.70 36.30 16.25
CA LEU A 8 -20.40 36.20 15.61
C LEU A 8 -19.97 34.72 15.58
N PHE A 9 -19.94 34.11 14.39
CA PHE A 9 -19.37 32.78 14.19
C PHE A 9 -17.84 32.88 14.23
N LEU A 10 -17.23 32.42 15.32
CA LEU A 10 -15.79 32.19 15.40
C LEU A 10 -15.47 30.93 14.58
N ILE A 11 -14.93 31.13 13.38
CA ILE A 11 -14.31 30.07 12.58
C ILE A 11 -13.00 29.69 13.28
N VAL A 12 -13.00 28.59 14.01
CA VAL A 12 -11.78 27.94 14.49
C VAL A 12 -11.13 27.27 13.29
N LEU A 13 -10.24 27.99 12.61
CA LEU A 13 -9.25 27.41 11.70
C LEU A 13 -8.31 26.54 12.54
N ALA A 14 -8.57 25.23 12.58
CA ALA A 14 -7.64 24.24 13.10
C ALA A 14 -6.42 24.19 12.17
N SER A 15 -5.48 25.09 12.44
CA SER A 15 -4.12 25.01 11.93
C SER A 15 -3.50 23.78 12.58
N PHE A 16 -3.23 22.73 11.80
CA PHE A 16 -2.37 21.63 12.25
C PHE A 16 -0.96 22.18 12.42
N SER A 17 -0.73 22.80 13.58
CA SER A 17 0.61 23.09 14.06
C SER A 17 1.30 21.74 14.26
N LEU A 18 2.46 21.53 13.63
CA LEU A 18 3.41 20.48 14.00
C LEU A 18 3.87 20.78 15.43
N GLN A 19 3.07 20.44 16.44
CA GLN A 19 3.62 20.23 17.77
C GLN A 19 4.36 18.91 17.70
N ALA A 20 5.67 18.95 17.94
CA ALA A 20 6.48 17.76 18.16
C ALA A 20 5.75 16.88 19.19
N GLN A 21 5.30 15.70 18.77
CA GLN A 21 4.66 14.78 19.69
C GLN A 21 5.70 14.36 20.74
N PRO A 22 5.36 14.37 22.04
CA PRO A 22 6.30 13.99 23.08
C PRO A 22 6.90 12.60 22.81
N GLY A 23 8.24 12.51 22.87
CA GLY A 23 8.98 11.26 22.71
C GLY A 23 9.20 10.78 21.27
N ILE A 24 8.99 11.62 20.25
CA ILE A 24 9.32 11.31 18.85
C ILE A 24 10.58 12.04 18.42
N ASN A 25 11.48 11.32 17.75
CA ASN A 25 12.68 11.86 17.16
C ASN A 25 12.42 12.39 15.74
N TYR A 26 12.78 13.65 15.48
CA TYR A 26 12.81 14.25 14.15
C TYR A 26 14.17 14.91 13.86
N ASP A 27 15.17 14.61 14.69
CA ASP A 27 16.50 15.17 14.65
C ASP A 27 17.47 14.08 14.17
N GLU A 28 18.06 14.28 13.00
CA GLU A 28 18.97 13.30 12.41
C GLU A 28 20.18 13.04 13.31
N SER A 29 20.61 14.02 14.12
CA SER A 29 21.73 13.82 15.06
C SER A 29 21.37 12.97 16.27
N LYS A 30 20.10 12.57 16.42
CA LYS A 30 19.59 11.70 17.47
C LYS A 30 19.17 10.33 16.96
N VAL A 31 19.30 10.06 15.66
CA VAL A 31 19.22 8.70 15.13
C VAL A 31 20.31 7.87 15.82
N PRO A 32 19.97 6.75 16.47
CA PRO A 32 20.96 5.94 17.17
C PRO A 32 21.93 5.31 16.17
N ASP A 33 23.09 4.88 16.66
CA ASP A 33 23.91 3.93 15.90
C ASP A 33 23.15 2.60 15.82
N TYR A 34 23.07 2.01 14.63
CA TYR A 34 22.39 0.74 14.41
C TYR A 34 23.14 -0.15 13.43
N VAL A 35 22.88 -1.46 13.53
CA VAL A 35 23.35 -2.47 12.58
C VAL A 35 22.13 -3.15 11.99
N LEU A 36 22.03 -3.17 10.67
CA LEU A 36 20.94 -3.86 9.99
C LEU A 36 21.17 -5.39 9.99
N PRO A 37 20.10 -6.20 10.03
CA PRO A 37 20.17 -7.63 9.78
C PRO A 37 20.79 -7.90 8.42
N GLU A 38 21.69 -8.87 8.39
CA GLU A 38 22.41 -9.22 7.18
C GLU A 38 21.48 -9.88 6.16
N LEU A 39 21.13 -9.12 5.12
CA LEU A 39 20.16 -9.52 4.09
C LEU A 39 20.53 -10.85 3.40
N LEU A 40 21.83 -11.06 3.16
CA LEU A 40 22.38 -12.23 2.47
C LEU A 40 22.96 -13.27 3.44
N VAL A 41 22.48 -13.34 4.68
CA VAL A 41 22.87 -14.37 5.65
C VAL A 41 21.60 -15.04 6.18
N THR A 42 21.56 -16.38 6.18
CA THR A 42 20.41 -17.14 6.72
C THR A 42 20.32 -17.02 8.23
N GLN A 43 19.19 -17.43 8.81
CA GLN A 43 19.05 -17.52 10.27
C GLN A 43 20.06 -18.47 10.93
N LYS A 44 20.71 -19.35 10.14
CA LYS A 44 21.77 -20.26 10.60
C LYS A 44 23.19 -19.70 10.43
N GLY A 45 23.33 -18.47 9.92
CA GLY A 45 24.63 -17.84 9.67
C GLY A 45 25.28 -18.25 8.35
N GLU A 46 24.53 -18.82 7.40
CA GLU A 46 25.07 -19.23 6.09
C GLU A 46 24.95 -18.09 5.08
N MET A 47 26.04 -17.79 4.37
CA MET A 47 26.06 -16.74 3.34
C MET A 47 25.33 -17.17 2.07
N ILE A 48 24.47 -16.29 1.56
CA ILE A 48 23.75 -16.41 0.30
C ILE A 48 24.59 -15.79 -0.81
N THR A 49 24.97 -16.60 -1.80
CA THR A 49 25.84 -16.19 -2.92
C THR A 49 25.21 -16.43 -4.29
N SER A 50 23.98 -16.94 -4.34
CA SER A 50 23.29 -17.27 -5.59
C SER A 50 21.78 -17.05 -5.50
N VAL A 51 21.16 -16.78 -6.66
CA VAL A 51 19.69 -16.71 -6.80
C VAL A 51 19.03 -17.97 -6.26
N ARG A 52 19.59 -19.16 -6.52
CA ARG A 52 19.02 -20.42 -6.04
C ARG A 52 18.96 -20.48 -4.51
N GLN A 53 20.00 -20.03 -3.82
CA GLN A 53 20.02 -20.00 -2.34
C GLN A 53 19.06 -18.93 -1.81
N TRP A 54 18.98 -17.77 -2.45
CA TRP A 54 18.01 -16.74 -2.09
C TRP A 54 16.57 -17.29 -2.20
N GLU A 55 16.18 -17.80 -3.37
CA GLU A 55 14.81 -18.24 -3.64
C GLU A 55 14.36 -19.43 -2.78
N ASN A 56 15.26 -20.39 -2.54
CA ASN A 56 14.89 -21.64 -1.86
C ASN A 56 15.17 -21.63 -0.35
N VAL A 57 15.93 -20.65 0.17
CA VAL A 57 16.33 -20.62 1.59
C VAL A 57 15.99 -19.26 2.21
N ARG A 58 16.71 -18.19 1.85
CA ARG A 58 16.60 -16.91 2.57
C ARG A 58 15.25 -16.24 2.36
N ARG A 59 14.71 -16.26 1.14
CA ARG A 59 13.41 -15.67 0.82
C ARG A 59 12.28 -16.34 1.63
N PRO A 60 12.14 -17.68 1.69
CA PRO A 60 11.21 -18.35 2.60
C PRO A 60 11.40 -18.00 4.08
N GLU A 61 12.65 -17.91 4.57
CA GLU A 61 12.92 -17.50 5.95
C GLU A 61 12.40 -16.09 6.26
N LEU A 62 12.65 -15.12 5.36
CA LEU A 62 12.17 -13.76 5.51
C LEU A 62 10.64 -13.69 5.43
N MET A 63 10.02 -14.41 4.50
CA MET A 63 8.56 -14.52 4.43
C MET A 63 7.96 -15.01 5.75
N GLU A 64 8.60 -16.01 6.38
CA GLU A 64 8.19 -16.56 7.65
C GLU A 64 8.35 -15.55 8.80
N LEU A 65 9.46 -14.80 8.86
CA LEU A 65 9.69 -13.78 9.87
C LEU A 65 8.68 -12.62 9.75
N PHE A 66 8.46 -12.10 8.55
CA PHE A 66 7.48 -11.03 8.32
C PHE A 66 6.05 -11.50 8.62
N SER A 67 5.69 -12.73 8.23
CA SER A 67 4.37 -13.29 8.52
C SER A 67 4.17 -13.52 10.02
N SER A 68 5.12 -14.16 10.70
CA SER A 68 4.94 -14.53 12.12
C SER A 68 5.11 -13.36 13.09
N GLN A 69 5.91 -12.35 12.74
CA GLN A 69 6.33 -11.30 13.69
C GLN A 69 5.85 -9.89 13.34
N MET A 70 5.27 -9.66 12.16
CA MET A 70 4.88 -8.31 11.72
C MET A 70 3.50 -8.25 11.09
N TYR A 71 3.31 -8.76 9.87
CA TYR A 71 2.06 -8.60 9.12
C TYR A 71 0.99 -9.62 9.51
N GLY A 72 1.41 -10.71 10.17
CA GLY A 72 0.58 -11.86 10.49
C GLY A 72 0.48 -12.85 9.33
N ARG A 73 0.25 -14.12 9.67
CA ARG A 73 0.06 -15.19 8.70
C ARG A 73 -1.22 -14.98 7.93
N THR A 74 -1.10 -14.81 6.63
CA THR A 74 -2.23 -14.93 5.72
C THR A 74 -2.74 -16.37 5.78
N PRO A 75 -4.00 -16.59 6.21
CA PRO A 75 -4.57 -17.93 6.32
C PRO A 75 -4.81 -18.55 4.95
N ASP A 76 -4.93 -19.88 4.94
CA ASP A 76 -5.41 -20.61 3.76
C ASP A 76 -6.81 -20.14 3.38
N ASP A 77 -7.02 -19.85 2.10
CA ASP A 77 -8.24 -19.27 1.55
C ASP A 77 -9.03 -20.23 0.66
N ALA A 78 -8.66 -21.51 0.61
CA ALA A 78 -9.38 -22.54 -0.15
C ALA A 78 -10.88 -22.65 0.21
N GLY A 79 -11.24 -22.31 1.46
CA GLY A 79 -12.62 -22.26 1.93
C GLY A 79 -13.40 -20.99 1.56
N ILE A 80 -12.74 -19.96 1.03
CA ILE A 80 -13.33 -18.66 0.72
C ILE A 80 -13.64 -18.59 -0.78
N LYS A 81 -14.93 -18.56 -1.11
CA LYS A 81 -15.40 -18.38 -2.48
C LYS A 81 -15.56 -16.89 -2.78
N VAL A 82 -15.09 -16.45 -3.94
CA VAL A 82 -15.29 -15.09 -4.44
C VAL A 82 -16.17 -15.12 -5.68
N ARG A 83 -17.29 -14.40 -5.66
CA ARG A 83 -18.16 -14.20 -6.82
C ARG A 83 -18.08 -12.75 -7.29
N TYR A 84 -18.14 -12.56 -8.60
CA TYR A 84 -18.09 -11.24 -9.23
C TYR A 84 -19.42 -10.93 -9.91
N GLU A 85 -19.98 -9.76 -9.64
CA GLU A 85 -21.21 -9.26 -10.26
C GLU A 85 -20.92 -7.89 -10.87
N LEU A 86 -21.01 -7.80 -12.20
CA LEU A 86 -20.95 -6.53 -12.91
C LEU A 86 -22.22 -5.73 -12.59
N LEU A 87 -22.06 -4.61 -11.90
CA LEU A 87 -23.18 -3.74 -11.52
C LEU A 87 -23.48 -2.70 -12.60
N THR A 88 -22.43 -2.07 -13.13
CA THR A 88 -22.56 -1.06 -14.18
C THR A 88 -21.36 -1.10 -15.11
N GLU A 89 -21.59 -0.75 -16.37
CA GLU A 89 -20.58 -0.51 -17.39
C GLU A 89 -20.91 0.79 -18.12
N ASN A 90 -19.92 1.65 -18.32
CA ASN A 90 -20.04 2.88 -19.10
C ASN A 90 -18.88 2.95 -20.11
N PRO A 91 -19.13 2.62 -21.39
CA PRO A 91 -18.11 2.67 -22.45
C PRO A 91 -17.60 4.09 -22.78
N ALA A 92 -18.30 5.12 -22.31
CA ALA A 92 -18.00 6.53 -22.60
C ALA A 92 -17.40 7.28 -21.40
N ALA A 93 -16.88 6.57 -20.40
CA ALA A 93 -16.24 7.18 -19.24
C ALA A 93 -15.06 8.10 -19.64
N LEU A 94 -14.82 9.13 -18.83
CA LEU A 94 -13.79 10.15 -19.08
C LEU A 94 -13.90 10.80 -20.48
N GLY A 95 -15.14 11.09 -20.91
CA GLY A 95 -15.39 11.70 -22.22
C GLY A 95 -15.05 10.78 -23.39
N GLY A 96 -15.27 9.47 -23.24
CA GLY A 96 -14.99 8.46 -24.25
C GLY A 96 -13.56 7.92 -24.28
N LYS A 97 -12.67 8.42 -23.41
CA LYS A 97 -11.28 7.93 -23.32
C LYS A 97 -11.19 6.53 -22.71
N ALA A 98 -12.15 6.14 -21.87
CA ALA A 98 -12.15 4.86 -21.17
C ALA A 98 -13.53 4.22 -21.09
N THR A 99 -13.53 2.90 -20.92
CA THR A 99 -14.68 2.14 -20.41
C THR A 99 -14.53 1.98 -18.91
N SER A 100 -15.55 2.36 -18.14
CA SER A 100 -15.59 2.09 -16.70
C SER A 100 -16.47 0.89 -16.37
N LYS A 101 -16.03 0.02 -15.47
CA LYS A 101 -16.81 -1.07 -14.88
C LYS A 101 -16.87 -0.91 -13.36
N GLN A 102 -18.03 -1.16 -12.77
CA GLN A 102 -18.20 -1.28 -11.32
C GLN A 102 -18.62 -2.70 -11.00
N VAL A 103 -17.79 -3.41 -10.23
CA VAL A 103 -17.93 -4.85 -10.03
C VAL A 103 -18.00 -5.13 -8.54
N LYS A 104 -19.07 -5.77 -8.11
CA LYS A 104 -19.25 -6.21 -6.73
C LYS A 104 -18.55 -7.54 -6.55
N PHE A 105 -17.66 -7.60 -5.58
CA PHE A 105 -17.00 -8.80 -5.12
C PHE A 105 -17.78 -9.31 -3.92
N ILE A 106 -18.15 -10.58 -3.92
CA ILE A 106 -18.85 -11.24 -2.82
C ILE A 106 -17.95 -12.35 -2.29
N PHE A 107 -17.36 -12.14 -1.12
CA PHE A 107 -16.53 -13.10 -0.40
C PHE A 107 -17.40 -13.94 0.52
N SER A 108 -17.31 -15.27 0.43
CA SER A 108 -18.19 -16.17 1.17
C SER A 108 -17.45 -17.38 1.72
N ASN A 109 -17.69 -17.72 2.99
CA ASN A 109 -17.30 -19.01 3.59
C ASN A 109 -18.47 -19.99 3.71
N GLY A 110 -19.59 -19.70 3.03
CA GLY A 110 -20.85 -20.47 3.08
C GLY A 110 -21.75 -20.16 4.29
N LYS A 111 -21.24 -19.53 5.36
CA LYS A 111 -22.01 -19.09 6.53
C LYS A 111 -22.21 -17.57 6.57
N LYS A 112 -21.27 -16.83 6.00
CA LYS A 112 -21.22 -15.38 5.98
C LYS A 112 -20.75 -14.90 4.62
N GLU A 113 -21.33 -13.79 4.16
CA GLU A 113 -20.87 -13.08 2.99
C GLU A 113 -20.42 -11.66 3.38
N LEU A 114 -19.39 -11.17 2.69
CA LEU A 114 -18.94 -9.78 2.74
C LEU A 114 -18.81 -9.26 1.31
N GLU A 115 -19.11 -7.97 1.13
CA GLU A 115 -19.10 -7.32 -0.17
C GLU A 115 -17.97 -6.29 -0.25
N ALA A 116 -17.33 -6.20 -1.41
CA ALA A 116 -16.46 -5.09 -1.79
C ALA A 116 -16.80 -4.57 -3.18
N LEU A 117 -16.48 -3.32 -3.45
CA LEU A 117 -16.77 -2.69 -4.73
C LEU A 117 -15.49 -2.29 -5.47
N LEU A 118 -15.19 -2.99 -6.57
CA LEU A 118 -14.13 -2.62 -7.49
C LEU A 118 -14.64 -1.59 -8.50
N PHE A 119 -13.85 -0.55 -8.75
CA PHE A 119 -13.97 0.35 -9.88
C PHE A 119 -12.79 0.16 -10.83
N LEU A 120 -13.09 -0.21 -12.07
CA LEU A 120 -12.10 -0.49 -13.11
C LEU A 120 -12.28 0.49 -14.28
N LEU A 121 -11.22 1.18 -14.65
CA LEU A 121 -11.15 2.02 -15.85
C LEU A 121 -10.20 1.39 -16.86
N ILE A 122 -10.66 1.22 -18.11
CA ILE A 122 -9.92 0.58 -19.19
C ILE A 122 -9.83 1.57 -20.36
N PRO A 123 -8.63 1.91 -20.87
CA PRO A 123 -8.49 2.82 -22.00
C PRO A 123 -9.12 2.25 -23.29
N ASN A 124 -9.95 3.04 -23.95
CA ASN A 124 -10.63 2.63 -25.19
C ASN A 124 -9.69 2.64 -26.41
N GLY A 125 -8.63 3.44 -26.38
CA GLY A 125 -7.70 3.62 -27.51
C GLY A 125 -6.64 2.51 -27.68
N SER A 126 -6.67 1.47 -26.85
CA SER A 126 -5.66 0.41 -26.86
C SER A 126 -5.97 -0.65 -27.94
N THR A 127 -4.97 -1.02 -28.75
CA THR A 127 -5.10 -2.02 -29.83
C THR A 127 -4.80 -3.46 -29.39
N GLY A 128 -4.64 -3.71 -28.08
CA GLY A 128 -4.29 -5.00 -27.52
C GLY A 128 -4.56 -5.07 -26.02
N LYS A 129 -4.00 -6.08 -25.35
CA LYS A 129 -4.11 -6.20 -23.89
C LYS A 129 -3.44 -5.01 -23.19
N VAL A 130 -4.05 -4.57 -22.09
CA VAL A 130 -3.71 -3.32 -21.42
C VAL A 130 -3.03 -3.62 -20.08
N PRO A 131 -1.85 -3.03 -19.80
CA PRO A 131 -1.25 -3.09 -18.46
C PRO A 131 -2.14 -2.35 -17.45
N VAL A 132 -2.07 -2.73 -16.17
CA VAL A 132 -3.00 -2.22 -15.16
C VAL A 132 -2.30 -1.81 -13.88
N PHE A 133 -2.71 -0.67 -13.32
CA PHE A 133 -2.40 -0.29 -11.94
C PHE A 133 -3.52 -0.75 -11.01
N VAL A 134 -3.17 -1.48 -9.96
CA VAL A 134 -4.03 -1.85 -8.84
C VAL A 134 -3.69 -0.97 -7.65
N GLY A 135 -4.70 -0.42 -6.97
CA GLY A 135 -4.45 0.35 -5.76
C GLY A 135 -5.73 0.67 -5.00
N TYR A 136 -5.66 0.66 -3.67
CA TYR A 136 -6.81 1.08 -2.87
C TYR A 136 -6.97 2.59 -2.82
N ASN A 137 -8.20 3.06 -2.59
CA ASN A 137 -8.49 4.43 -2.18
C ASN A 137 -8.94 4.48 -0.71
N PHE A 138 -8.82 5.65 -0.09
CA PHE A 138 -9.09 5.83 1.35
C PHE A 138 -10.57 6.07 1.68
N LYS A 139 -11.32 6.70 0.76
CA LYS A 139 -12.61 7.30 1.10
C LYS A 139 -13.79 6.72 0.32
N GLY A 140 -13.59 5.64 -0.44
CA GLY A 140 -14.58 5.10 -1.37
C GLY A 140 -14.30 5.51 -2.82
N ASN A 141 -14.72 4.67 -3.78
CA ASN A 141 -14.43 4.88 -5.21
C ASN A 141 -14.92 6.25 -5.72
N HIS A 142 -16.05 6.74 -5.18
CA HIS A 142 -16.61 8.06 -5.48
C HIS A 142 -15.66 9.22 -5.16
N SER A 143 -14.71 9.03 -4.24
CA SER A 143 -13.74 10.08 -3.88
C SER A 143 -12.69 10.31 -4.96
N THR A 144 -12.53 9.38 -5.90
CA THR A 144 -11.44 9.42 -6.88
C THR A 144 -11.80 10.21 -8.16
N LEU A 145 -13.09 10.43 -8.42
CA LEU A 145 -13.60 11.19 -9.57
C LEU A 145 -14.87 11.94 -9.20
N ASN A 146 -15.14 13.05 -9.89
CA ASN A 146 -16.40 13.82 -9.75
C ASN A 146 -17.60 13.15 -10.45
N ASP A 147 -17.43 11.95 -11.00
CA ASP A 147 -18.47 11.22 -11.74
C ASP A 147 -19.61 10.79 -10.80
N THR A 148 -20.83 11.23 -11.12
CA THR A 148 -22.03 10.96 -10.33
C THR A 148 -22.54 9.52 -10.47
N THR A 149 -22.08 8.78 -11.47
CA THR A 149 -22.47 7.38 -11.72
C THR A 149 -21.70 6.39 -10.87
N ILE A 150 -20.59 6.80 -10.26
CA ILE A 150 -19.81 5.95 -9.35
C ILE A 150 -20.63 5.66 -8.09
N LEU A 151 -20.78 4.39 -7.77
CA LEU A 151 -21.51 3.90 -6.61
C LEU A 151 -20.67 4.11 -5.34
N TYR A 152 -21.37 4.41 -4.25
CA TYR A 152 -20.77 4.49 -2.93
C TYR A 152 -20.53 3.08 -2.38
N SER A 153 -19.39 2.87 -1.73
CA SER A 153 -19.17 1.67 -0.93
C SER A 153 -20.12 1.67 0.27
N LYS A 154 -20.77 0.53 0.52
CA LYS A 154 -21.63 0.35 1.70
C LYS A 154 -20.82 0.39 2.99
N ASN A 155 -19.63 -0.22 3.00
CA ASN A 155 -18.80 -0.32 4.20
C ASN A 155 -18.16 1.02 4.58
N PHE A 156 -18.07 1.98 3.64
CA PHE A 156 -17.60 3.33 3.97
C PHE A 156 -18.48 4.01 5.03
N ALA A 157 -19.79 3.75 5.02
CA ALA A 157 -20.72 4.25 6.04
C ALA A 157 -20.45 3.73 7.46
N LEU A 158 -19.76 2.59 7.60
CA LEU A 158 -19.34 2.08 8.90
C LEU A 158 -18.21 2.92 9.50
N VAL A 159 -17.38 3.54 8.65
CA VAL A 159 -16.21 4.32 9.07
C VAL A 159 -16.53 5.81 9.17
N LYS A 160 -17.34 6.34 8.24
CA LYS A 160 -17.71 7.75 8.16
C LYS A 160 -19.21 7.91 7.93
N GLU A 161 -19.85 8.65 8.82
CA GLU A 161 -21.28 8.97 8.71
C GLU A 161 -21.60 9.67 7.35
N PRO A 162 -22.74 9.34 6.71
CA PRO A 162 -23.22 10.08 5.54
C PRO A 162 -23.28 11.59 5.80
N GLY A 163 -22.78 12.38 4.86
CA GLY A 163 -22.70 13.85 4.98
C GLY A 163 -21.36 14.39 5.50
N HIS A 164 -20.44 13.53 5.95
CA HIS A 164 -19.04 13.92 6.17
C HIS A 164 -18.39 14.36 4.83
N PRO A 165 -17.45 15.34 4.79
CA PRO A 165 -16.81 15.80 3.55
C PRO A 165 -16.16 14.70 2.70
N ASP A 166 -15.81 13.58 3.31
CA ASP A 166 -15.28 12.41 2.59
C ASP A 166 -16.32 11.72 1.67
N TRP A 167 -17.61 12.04 1.81
CA TRP A 167 -18.68 11.62 0.89
C TRP A 167 -18.78 12.49 -0.36
N GLU A 168 -18.08 13.64 -0.39
CA GLU A 168 -18.00 14.49 -1.57
C GLU A 168 -17.28 13.74 -2.70
N ARG A 169 -17.91 13.72 -3.87
CA ARG A 169 -17.33 13.10 -5.06
C ARG A 169 -16.05 13.83 -5.46
N GLY A 170 -15.05 13.07 -5.87
CA GLY A 170 -13.76 13.62 -6.29
C GLY A 170 -12.95 14.34 -5.19
N CYS A 171 -13.31 14.21 -3.91
CA CYS A 171 -12.54 14.85 -2.81
C CYS A 171 -11.09 14.35 -2.68
N GLN A 172 -10.72 13.28 -3.38
CA GLN A 172 -9.34 12.79 -3.55
C GLN A 172 -8.93 12.68 -5.02
N ALA A 173 -9.63 13.32 -5.96
CA ALA A 173 -9.33 13.23 -7.39
C ALA A 173 -7.90 13.67 -7.74
N SER A 174 -7.33 14.63 -7.00
CA SER A 174 -5.93 15.05 -7.17
C SER A 174 -4.91 13.93 -6.94
N ARG A 175 -5.28 12.90 -6.17
CA ARG A 175 -4.44 11.72 -5.89
C ARG A 175 -4.55 10.64 -6.96
N TRP A 176 -5.46 10.79 -7.92
CA TRP A 176 -5.76 9.80 -8.96
C TRP A 176 -5.68 10.47 -10.31
N SER A 177 -4.48 10.52 -10.89
CA SER A 177 -4.19 11.19 -12.17
C SER A 177 -4.73 10.39 -13.37
N TYR A 178 -6.02 10.06 -13.37
CA TYR A 178 -6.64 9.16 -14.35
C TYR A 178 -6.43 9.60 -15.79
N ASP A 179 -6.44 10.91 -16.10
CA ASP A 179 -6.15 11.39 -17.44
C ASP A 179 -4.74 11.01 -17.92
N ASP A 180 -3.72 11.13 -17.06
CA ASP A 180 -2.35 10.72 -17.39
C ASP A 180 -2.23 9.20 -17.51
N ILE A 181 -2.86 8.45 -16.59
CA ILE A 181 -2.78 6.98 -16.56
C ILE A 181 -3.50 6.36 -17.77
N ILE A 182 -4.76 6.75 -18.02
CA ILE A 182 -5.54 6.28 -19.17
C ILE A 182 -4.93 6.80 -20.48
N GLY A 183 -4.48 8.06 -20.52
CA GLY A 183 -3.83 8.66 -21.68
C GLY A 183 -2.55 7.94 -22.09
N ARG A 184 -1.85 7.34 -21.13
CA ARG A 184 -0.66 6.50 -21.37
C ARG A 184 -0.99 5.02 -21.63
N GLY A 185 -2.28 4.69 -21.75
CA GLY A 185 -2.77 3.37 -22.12
C GLY A 185 -2.64 2.35 -21.01
N TYR A 186 -2.76 2.76 -19.75
CA TYR A 186 -2.88 1.86 -18.60
C TYR A 186 -4.33 1.80 -18.13
N ALA A 187 -4.78 0.62 -17.73
CA ALA A 187 -6.01 0.48 -16.95
C ALA A 187 -5.74 0.82 -15.48
N VAL A 188 -6.79 1.16 -14.73
CA VAL A 188 -6.72 1.37 -13.27
C VAL A 188 -7.83 0.60 -12.58
N ALA A 189 -7.47 -0.24 -11.61
CA ALA A 189 -8.36 -0.99 -10.76
C ALA A 189 -8.24 -0.47 -9.32
N THR A 190 -9.30 0.16 -8.81
CA THR A 190 -9.34 0.70 -7.45
C THR A 190 -10.52 0.18 -6.64
N MET A 191 -10.32 0.06 -5.34
CA MET A 191 -11.32 -0.39 -4.38
C MET A 191 -11.14 0.40 -3.08
N CYS A 192 -12.21 0.58 -2.31
CA CYS A 192 -12.10 1.14 -0.98
C CYS A 192 -11.44 0.13 -0.04
N TYR A 193 -10.31 0.45 0.59
CA TYR A 193 -9.65 -0.49 1.51
C TYR A 193 -10.52 -0.90 2.72
N HIS A 194 -11.49 -0.05 3.09
CA HIS A 194 -12.46 -0.33 4.13
C HIS A 194 -13.44 -1.47 3.76
N ASP A 195 -13.62 -1.77 2.48
CA ASP A 195 -14.44 -2.91 2.07
C ASP A 195 -13.80 -4.25 2.45
N ILE A 196 -12.47 -4.28 2.51
CA ILE A 196 -11.68 -5.46 2.89
C ILE A 196 -11.49 -5.51 4.40
N PHE A 197 -11.04 -4.39 4.99
CA PHE A 197 -10.93 -4.25 6.44
C PHE A 197 -11.23 -2.79 6.82
N PRO A 198 -12.36 -2.51 7.50
CA PRO A 198 -12.69 -1.16 7.95
C PRO A 198 -11.66 -0.64 8.95
N ASP A 199 -11.08 0.53 8.68
CA ASP A 199 -9.99 1.11 9.47
C ASP A 199 -10.56 1.99 10.58
N ARG A 200 -11.41 1.37 11.40
CA ARG A 200 -12.03 1.95 12.59
C ARG A 200 -12.10 0.88 13.69
N PRO A 201 -11.76 1.22 14.95
CA PRO A 201 -11.84 0.29 16.06
C PRO A 201 -13.21 -0.37 16.17
N GLY A 202 -13.25 -1.66 16.53
CA GLY A 202 -14.50 -2.39 16.76
C GLY A 202 -15.18 -2.95 15.51
N LEU A 203 -14.61 -2.76 14.32
CA LEU A 203 -15.21 -3.23 13.05
C LEU A 203 -14.55 -4.48 12.45
N LYS A 204 -13.72 -5.20 13.22
CA LYS A 204 -13.04 -6.42 12.73
C LYS A 204 -14.04 -7.47 12.21
N ASP A 205 -15.20 -7.60 12.84
CA ASP A 205 -16.26 -8.51 12.39
C ASP A 205 -16.91 -8.10 11.07
N TYR A 206 -16.63 -6.91 10.52
CA TYR A 206 -17.07 -6.50 9.19
C TYR A 206 -15.95 -6.63 8.13
N SER A 207 -14.78 -7.12 8.52
CA SER A 207 -13.63 -7.36 7.62
C SER A 207 -13.60 -8.78 7.08
N VAL A 208 -12.89 -8.99 5.97
CA VAL A 208 -12.67 -10.32 5.36
C VAL A 208 -12.03 -11.31 6.32
N VAL A 209 -11.26 -10.84 7.31
CA VAL A 209 -10.64 -11.67 8.35
C VAL A 209 -11.69 -12.48 9.11
N SER A 210 -12.90 -11.94 9.30
CA SER A 210 -14.00 -12.62 9.97
C SER A 210 -14.63 -13.78 9.19
N LEU A 211 -14.22 -14.00 7.93
CA LEU A 211 -14.61 -15.16 7.14
C LEU A 211 -13.75 -16.39 7.46
N PHE A 212 -12.60 -16.20 8.09
CA PHE A 212 -11.64 -17.27 8.36
C PHE A 212 -11.81 -17.81 9.78
N GLU A 213 -11.88 -19.13 9.91
CA GLU A 213 -12.02 -19.78 11.20
C GLU A 213 -10.78 -19.53 12.08
N GLY A 214 -10.99 -19.28 13.37
CA GLY A 214 -9.90 -18.97 14.31
C GLY A 214 -9.39 -17.52 14.28
N TYR A 215 -9.89 -16.67 13.37
CA TYR A 215 -9.44 -15.28 13.20
C TYR A 215 -10.49 -14.19 13.54
N GLY A 216 -11.53 -14.56 14.28
CA GLY A 216 -12.54 -13.61 14.77
C GLY A 216 -12.04 -12.65 15.87
N THR A 217 -12.95 -11.85 16.44
CA THR A 217 -12.69 -10.92 17.55
C THR A 217 -12.15 -11.59 18.84
N GLY A 218 -12.25 -12.91 18.97
CA GLY A 218 -11.73 -13.67 20.11
C GLY A 218 -10.36 -14.34 19.91
N SER A 219 -9.72 -14.20 18.74
CA SER A 219 -8.44 -14.86 18.48
C SER A 219 -7.34 -14.36 19.43
N LYS A 220 -6.50 -15.30 19.89
CA LYS A 220 -5.32 -15.03 20.73
C LYS A 220 -4.01 -15.38 20.02
N ALA A 221 -4.08 -15.82 18.77
CA ALA A 221 -2.89 -16.17 18.00
C ALA A 221 -1.97 -14.94 17.89
N PRO A 222 -0.69 -15.06 18.28
CA PRO A 222 0.23 -13.92 18.26
C PRO A 222 0.52 -13.45 16.82
N ASP A 223 0.48 -14.36 15.86
CA ASP A 223 0.78 -14.19 14.45
C ASP A 223 -0.48 -14.08 13.58
N GLU A 224 -1.65 -13.79 14.16
CA GLU A 224 -2.84 -13.48 13.38
C GLU A 224 -2.64 -12.23 12.53
N TRP A 225 -2.90 -12.35 11.23
CA TRP A 225 -3.01 -11.20 10.33
C TRP A 225 -4.09 -10.21 10.74
N GLN A 226 -3.80 -8.92 10.56
CA GLN A 226 -4.74 -7.84 10.84
C GLN A 226 -4.93 -6.99 9.58
N ALA A 227 -5.18 -5.68 9.72
CA ALA A 227 -5.61 -4.85 8.61
C ALA A 227 -4.64 -4.84 7.42
N ILE A 228 -3.32 -4.72 7.63
CA ILE A 228 -2.35 -4.69 6.52
C ILE A 228 -2.27 -6.04 5.80
N GLY A 229 -2.25 -7.16 6.54
CA GLY A 229 -2.31 -8.51 5.96
C GLY A 229 -3.59 -8.74 5.14
N ALA A 230 -4.73 -8.33 5.67
CA ALA A 230 -6.02 -8.42 5.00
C ALA A 230 -6.08 -7.55 3.73
N TRP A 231 -5.60 -6.30 3.78
CA TRP A 231 -5.52 -5.43 2.61
C TRP A 231 -4.58 -6.01 1.55
N ALA A 232 -3.45 -6.58 1.94
CA ALA A 232 -2.54 -7.24 1.01
C ALA A 232 -3.21 -8.40 0.28
N TRP A 233 -3.87 -9.30 1.01
CA TRP A 233 -4.65 -10.41 0.44
C TRP A 233 -5.80 -9.93 -0.45
N GLY A 234 -6.54 -8.89 -0.03
CA GLY A 234 -7.60 -8.30 -0.86
C GLY A 234 -7.08 -7.77 -2.19
N SER A 235 -5.84 -7.30 -2.24
CA SER A 235 -5.20 -6.83 -3.49
C SER A 235 -4.99 -7.99 -4.46
N SER A 236 -4.57 -9.15 -3.97
CA SER A 236 -4.48 -10.38 -4.76
C SER A 236 -5.84 -10.84 -5.29
N ARG A 237 -6.94 -10.58 -4.57
CA ARG A 237 -8.30 -10.87 -5.07
C ARG A 237 -8.69 -9.98 -6.24
N ILE A 238 -8.21 -8.73 -6.28
CA ILE A 238 -8.39 -7.86 -7.44
C ILE A 238 -7.68 -8.47 -8.66
N VAL A 239 -6.46 -9.01 -8.47
CA VAL A 239 -5.71 -9.69 -9.54
C VAL A 239 -6.45 -10.92 -10.05
N ASP A 240 -7.07 -11.70 -9.17
CA ASP A 240 -7.88 -12.87 -9.56
C ASP A 240 -9.01 -12.48 -10.52
N TYR A 241 -9.70 -11.36 -10.26
CA TYR A 241 -10.72 -10.83 -11.16
C TYR A 241 -10.12 -10.28 -12.46
N LEU A 242 -9.02 -9.53 -12.39
CA LEU A 242 -8.36 -8.98 -13.57
C LEU A 242 -7.89 -10.08 -14.53
N ALA A 243 -7.53 -11.26 -14.02
CA ALA A 243 -7.20 -12.43 -14.84
C ALA A 243 -8.41 -12.99 -15.62
N THR A 244 -9.64 -12.65 -15.23
CA THR A 244 -10.86 -12.99 -15.99
C THR A 244 -11.23 -11.96 -17.05
N GLU A 245 -10.59 -10.79 -17.05
CA GLU A 245 -10.84 -9.72 -18.02
C GLU A 245 -9.90 -9.87 -19.24
N PRO A 246 -10.39 -10.31 -20.42
CA PRO A 246 -9.50 -10.67 -21.54
C PRO A 246 -8.68 -9.51 -22.09
N VAL A 247 -9.12 -8.27 -21.86
CA VAL A 247 -8.46 -7.03 -22.28
C VAL A 247 -7.31 -6.63 -21.36
N ILE A 248 -7.17 -7.24 -20.18
CA ILE A 248 -6.09 -6.94 -19.24
C ILE A 248 -4.87 -7.83 -19.53
N ASP A 249 -3.69 -7.21 -19.53
CA ASP A 249 -2.41 -7.90 -19.61
C ASP A 249 -1.97 -8.33 -18.19
N THR A 250 -2.17 -9.61 -17.87
CA THR A 250 -1.84 -10.17 -16.56
C THR A 250 -0.34 -10.27 -16.29
N ASP A 251 0.49 -10.14 -17.33
CA ASP A 251 1.95 -10.06 -17.18
C ASP A 251 2.43 -8.63 -16.92
N LYS A 252 1.52 -7.65 -16.85
CA LYS A 252 1.83 -6.23 -16.66
C LYS A 252 0.92 -5.57 -15.62
N ILE A 253 0.93 -6.14 -14.42
CA ILE A 253 0.19 -5.63 -13.26
C ILE A 253 1.15 -4.89 -12.34
N ALA A 254 0.89 -3.61 -12.12
CA ALA A 254 1.54 -2.80 -11.10
C ALA A 254 0.62 -2.65 -9.88
N ILE A 255 1.15 -2.71 -8.67
CA ILE A 255 0.43 -2.29 -7.46
C ILE A 255 1.01 -0.98 -6.94
N MET A 256 0.14 -0.03 -6.59
CA MET A 256 0.51 1.24 -5.97
C MET A 256 -0.28 1.43 -4.69
N GLY A 257 0.42 1.76 -3.60
CA GLY A 257 -0.20 2.14 -2.34
C GLY A 257 0.47 3.36 -1.72
N HIS A 258 -0.33 4.22 -1.09
CA HIS A 258 0.14 5.38 -0.35
C HIS A 258 -0.02 5.18 1.16
N SER A 259 0.96 5.61 1.97
CA SER A 259 0.87 5.57 3.43
C SER A 259 0.65 4.14 3.92
N ARG A 260 -0.32 3.91 4.80
CA ARG A 260 -0.75 2.56 5.24
C ARG A 260 -1.07 1.60 4.08
N GLN A 261 -1.54 2.11 2.94
CA GLN A 261 -1.79 1.29 1.75
C GLN A 261 -0.48 0.93 1.03
N GLY A 262 0.57 1.75 1.16
CA GLY A 262 1.93 1.43 0.69
C GLY A 262 2.55 0.29 1.48
N LYS A 263 2.34 0.26 2.80
CA LYS A 263 2.69 -0.89 3.66
C LYS A 263 2.01 -2.18 3.15
N ALA A 264 0.71 -2.10 2.86
CA ALA A 264 -0.04 -3.22 2.29
C ALA A 264 0.41 -3.59 0.86
N ALA A 265 0.78 -2.62 0.02
CA ALA A 265 1.26 -2.88 -1.33
C ALA A 265 2.59 -3.63 -1.34
N LEU A 266 3.53 -3.25 -0.46
CA LEU A 266 4.78 -4.00 -0.27
C LEU A 266 4.51 -5.43 0.20
N TRP A 267 3.61 -5.61 1.17
CA TRP A 267 3.28 -6.95 1.66
C TRP A 267 2.50 -7.82 0.64
N ALA A 268 1.63 -7.22 -0.17
CA ALA A 268 0.99 -7.90 -1.28
C ALA A 268 2.02 -8.31 -2.34
N GLY A 269 2.91 -7.39 -2.70
CA GLY A 269 4.02 -7.63 -3.62
C GLY A 269 4.92 -8.77 -3.14
N ALA A 270 5.23 -8.84 -1.85
CA ALA A 270 6.06 -9.90 -1.27
C ALA A 270 5.38 -11.29 -1.34
N GLN A 271 4.06 -11.35 -1.16
CA GLN A 271 3.31 -12.61 -1.16
C GLN A 271 2.89 -13.07 -2.57
N ASP A 272 2.64 -12.13 -3.47
CA ASP A 272 2.03 -12.40 -4.78
C ASP A 272 2.92 -11.90 -5.92
N THR A 273 3.55 -12.84 -6.62
CA THR A 273 4.50 -12.57 -7.71
C THR A 273 3.84 -12.20 -9.04
N ARG A 274 2.49 -12.12 -9.08
CA ARG A 274 1.76 -11.60 -10.24
C ARG A 274 1.88 -10.09 -10.37
N PHE A 275 2.08 -9.37 -9.26
CA PHE A 275 2.47 -7.96 -9.29
C PHE A 275 3.90 -7.83 -9.79
N LYS A 276 4.08 -7.32 -11.01
CA LYS A 276 5.39 -7.19 -11.67
C LYS A 276 6.13 -5.88 -11.33
N VAL A 277 5.37 -4.87 -10.91
CA VAL A 277 5.87 -3.59 -10.38
C VAL A 277 5.17 -3.32 -9.05
N VAL A 278 5.93 -3.01 -8.00
CA VAL A 278 5.40 -2.73 -6.65
C VAL A 278 5.81 -1.31 -6.25
N ILE A 279 4.85 -0.45 -5.95
CA ILE A 279 5.08 0.97 -5.65
C ILE A 279 4.60 1.29 -4.24
N SER A 280 5.51 1.83 -3.45
CA SER A 280 5.30 2.28 -2.08
C SER A 280 5.50 3.80 -1.99
N ASN A 281 4.43 4.56 -1.78
CA ASN A 281 4.48 6.02 -1.70
C ASN A 281 4.25 6.52 -0.27
N ASP A 282 5.25 7.16 0.33
CA ASP A 282 5.21 7.72 1.69
C ASP A 282 4.74 6.68 2.72
N SER A 283 5.31 5.49 2.69
CA SER A 283 4.81 4.33 3.43
C SER A 283 5.28 4.26 4.87
N GLY A 284 6.42 4.86 5.22
CA GLY A 284 6.92 5.02 6.58
C GLY A 284 7.16 3.73 7.36
N GLU A 285 7.02 3.83 8.68
CA GLU A 285 7.29 2.75 9.64
C GLU A 285 6.44 1.50 9.39
N GLY A 286 7.11 0.37 9.23
CA GLY A 286 6.48 -0.87 8.80
C GLY A 286 5.94 -0.88 7.37
N GLY A 287 6.41 0.05 6.55
CA GLY A 287 6.40 0.02 5.09
C GLY A 287 7.84 -0.06 4.58
N ALA A 288 8.34 1.03 4.00
CA ALA A 288 9.71 1.11 3.46
C ALA A 288 10.76 1.64 4.46
N ALA A 289 10.37 2.38 5.50
CA ALA A 289 11.32 3.02 6.40
C ALA A 289 11.97 2.00 7.35
N LEU A 290 13.29 2.08 7.51
CA LEU A 290 14.04 1.24 8.46
C LEU A 290 13.63 1.54 9.90
N SER A 291 13.09 0.56 10.62
CA SER A 291 12.61 0.78 11.99
C SER A 291 13.75 1.12 12.95
N ARG A 292 14.94 0.58 12.71
CA ARG A 292 16.15 0.85 13.50
C ARG A 292 16.64 2.30 13.46
N ARG A 293 16.16 3.12 12.53
CA ARG A 293 16.47 4.55 12.51
C ARG A 293 15.77 5.32 13.60
N GLU A 294 14.65 4.80 14.13
CA GLU A 294 13.91 5.42 15.21
C GLU A 294 13.64 6.92 14.95
N TYR A 295 13.28 7.26 13.70
CA TYR A 295 12.98 8.61 13.25
C TYR A 295 11.53 8.68 12.78
N GLY A 296 10.78 9.69 13.22
CA GLY A 296 9.35 9.81 12.91
C GLY A 296 8.50 8.76 13.62
N GLU A 297 7.60 8.10 12.87
CA GLU A 297 6.75 7.02 13.41
C GLU A 297 7.59 5.86 13.95
N SER A 298 7.33 5.40 15.18
CA SER A 298 8.04 4.25 15.78
C SER A 298 7.17 2.99 15.82
N ILE A 299 7.78 1.83 16.10
CA ILE A 299 7.06 0.57 16.31
C ILE A 299 6.03 0.74 17.42
N ALA A 300 6.39 1.44 18.51
CA ALA A 300 5.48 1.73 19.62
C ALA A 300 4.23 2.52 19.17
N ARG A 301 4.39 3.47 18.24
CA ARG A 301 3.27 4.25 17.70
C ARG A 301 2.41 3.42 16.77
N VAL A 302 3.00 2.81 15.75
CA VAL A 302 2.24 2.12 14.70
C VAL A 302 1.50 0.89 15.24
N SER A 303 2.12 0.17 16.18
CA SER A 303 1.52 -1.02 16.79
C SER A 303 0.45 -0.69 17.84
N SER A 304 0.33 0.58 18.26
CA SER A 304 -0.73 1.06 19.16
C SER A 304 -1.98 1.55 18.42
N ILE A 305 -1.94 1.64 17.08
CA ILE A 305 -3.09 2.04 16.27
C ILE A 305 -4.23 1.03 16.42
N GLN A 306 -5.47 1.54 16.47
CA GLN A 306 -6.68 0.74 16.46
C GLN A 306 -7.56 1.15 15.28
N PRO A 307 -8.11 0.20 14.49
CA PRO A 307 -7.95 -1.25 14.65
C PRO A 307 -6.50 -1.67 14.41
N ALA A 308 -6.09 -2.82 14.96
CA ALA A 308 -4.72 -3.28 14.81
C ALA A 308 -4.34 -3.40 13.32
N TRP A 309 -3.19 -2.85 12.95
CA TRP A 309 -2.68 -2.94 11.58
C TRP A 309 -1.76 -4.15 11.38
N PHE A 310 -1.00 -4.50 12.42
CA PHE A 310 0.00 -5.56 12.46
C PHE A 310 -0.41 -6.68 13.42
N CYS A 311 0.21 -7.85 13.32
CA CYS A 311 -0.04 -8.95 14.23
C CYS A 311 0.39 -8.62 15.66
N ARG A 312 -0.15 -9.35 16.64
CA ARG A 312 0.11 -9.09 18.05
C ARG A 312 1.58 -9.32 18.42
N ALA A 313 2.26 -10.25 17.76
CA ALA A 313 3.68 -10.54 17.98
C ALA A 313 4.56 -9.31 17.73
N PHE A 314 4.17 -8.42 16.82
CA PHE A 314 4.91 -7.20 16.53
C PHE A 314 5.04 -6.28 17.76
N ASN A 315 4.09 -6.34 18.70
CA ASN A 315 4.11 -5.55 19.93
C ASN A 315 5.30 -5.86 20.85
N GLN A 316 6.01 -6.98 20.66
CA GLN A 316 7.19 -7.30 21.47
C GLN A 316 8.38 -6.37 21.18
N TYR A 317 8.38 -5.69 20.03
CA TYR A 317 9.48 -4.81 19.58
C TYR A 317 9.26 -3.33 19.91
N ARG A 318 8.24 -2.99 20.70
CA ARG A 318 7.98 -1.59 21.10
C ARG A 318 9.14 -1.06 21.94
N GLY A 319 9.86 -0.05 21.43
CA GLY A 319 11.05 0.52 22.09
C GLY A 319 12.24 -0.44 22.09
N LYS A 320 12.24 -1.42 21.17
CA LYS A 320 13.25 -2.47 21.01
C LYS A 320 13.52 -2.71 19.52
N GLU A 321 13.48 -1.64 18.73
CA GLU A 321 13.65 -1.64 17.28
C GLU A 321 14.94 -2.38 16.87
N GLN A 322 16.01 -2.24 17.66
CA GLN A 322 17.31 -2.91 17.45
C GLN A 322 17.28 -4.43 17.64
N GLU A 323 16.37 -4.96 18.47
CA GLU A 323 16.26 -6.41 18.79
C GLU A 323 15.51 -7.20 17.69
N ARG A 324 14.89 -6.53 16.71
CA ARG A 324 14.07 -7.21 15.69
C ARG A 324 14.93 -8.04 14.74
N PRO A 325 14.59 -9.31 14.46
CA PRO A 325 15.41 -10.16 13.57
C PRO A 325 15.31 -9.79 12.08
N ILE A 326 14.50 -8.78 11.75
CA ILE A 326 14.27 -8.28 10.40
C ILE A 326 14.31 -6.75 10.36
N ASP A 327 14.51 -6.17 9.17
CA ASP A 327 14.21 -4.76 8.88
C ASP A 327 13.63 -4.55 7.47
N GLN A 328 13.15 -3.34 7.17
CA GLN A 328 12.31 -3.11 5.99
C GLN A 328 13.08 -3.21 4.65
N HIS A 329 14.42 -3.15 4.64
CA HIS A 329 15.22 -3.48 3.45
C HIS A 329 15.04 -4.94 3.02
N GLU A 330 14.85 -5.86 3.97
CA GLU A 330 14.57 -7.26 3.69
C GLU A 330 13.18 -7.44 3.10
N LEU A 331 12.18 -6.65 3.54
CA LEU A 331 10.86 -6.64 2.91
C LEU A 331 10.96 -6.20 1.45
N ILE A 332 11.65 -5.09 1.19
CA ILE A 332 11.83 -4.55 -0.18
C ILE A 332 12.57 -5.58 -1.06
N ALA A 333 13.55 -6.30 -0.51
CA ALA A 333 14.27 -7.34 -1.23
C ALA A 333 13.38 -8.53 -1.65
N LEU A 334 12.27 -8.82 -0.96
CA LEU A 334 11.31 -9.88 -1.33
C LEU A 334 10.62 -9.63 -2.69
N MET A 335 10.73 -8.42 -3.23
CA MET A 335 10.23 -8.09 -4.56
C MET A 335 11.14 -8.64 -5.67
N ALA A 336 12.46 -8.77 -5.43
CA ALA A 336 13.40 -9.24 -6.43
C ALA A 336 12.99 -10.61 -7.02
N PRO A 337 13.14 -10.81 -8.34
CA PRO A 337 13.72 -9.88 -9.34
C PRO A 337 12.73 -8.86 -9.93
N ARG A 338 11.50 -8.74 -9.39
CA ARG A 338 10.50 -7.81 -9.92
C ARG A 338 10.83 -6.40 -9.48
N ALA A 339 10.36 -5.41 -10.25
CA ALA A 339 10.68 -4.02 -9.99
C ALA A 339 9.94 -3.47 -8.76
N VAL A 340 10.63 -2.67 -7.97
CA VAL A 340 10.06 -1.98 -6.80
C VAL A 340 10.39 -0.49 -6.85
N TYR A 341 9.44 0.35 -6.49
CA TYR A 341 9.61 1.80 -6.43
C TYR A 341 9.22 2.32 -5.05
N VAL A 342 10.12 3.08 -4.42
CA VAL A 342 9.83 3.78 -3.17
C VAL A 342 9.81 5.28 -3.41
N ALA A 343 8.80 5.98 -2.91
CA ALA A 343 8.69 7.43 -3.07
C ALA A 343 8.45 8.08 -1.71
N SER A 344 9.03 9.27 -1.52
CA SER A 344 8.90 10.05 -0.30
C SER A 344 8.59 11.54 -0.58
N ALA A 345 8.06 12.24 0.41
CA ALA A 345 7.84 13.69 0.39
C ALA A 345 8.71 14.41 1.43
N VAL A 346 9.32 15.53 1.05
CA VAL A 346 10.26 16.29 1.91
C VAL A 346 9.67 16.68 3.27
N LYS A 347 8.41 17.11 3.33
CA LYS A 347 7.76 17.53 4.59
C LYS A 347 7.13 16.37 5.35
N ASP A 348 7.23 15.14 4.85
CA ASP A 348 6.70 13.95 5.52
C ASP A 348 7.73 13.33 6.47
N GLN A 349 8.16 14.10 7.46
CA GLN A 349 9.13 13.63 8.45
C GLN A 349 8.61 12.48 9.31
N TRP A 350 7.28 12.27 9.36
CA TRP A 350 6.69 11.13 10.07
C TRP A 350 7.03 9.79 9.41
N ALA A 351 7.18 9.77 8.08
CA ALA A 351 7.51 8.56 7.33
C ALA A 351 9.02 8.32 7.19
N ASP A 352 9.88 9.20 7.71
CA ASP A 352 11.34 9.11 7.56
C ASP A 352 11.80 8.92 6.09
N PRO A 353 11.77 9.97 5.24
CA PRO A 353 12.16 9.87 3.83
C PRO A 353 13.56 9.27 3.63
N LYS A 354 14.50 9.57 4.53
CA LYS A 354 15.85 9.00 4.50
C LYS A 354 15.83 7.52 4.87
N GLY A 355 15.03 7.10 5.85
CA GLY A 355 14.85 5.70 6.18
C GLY A 355 14.18 4.89 5.07
N GLU A 356 13.22 5.47 4.35
CA GLU A 356 12.63 4.84 3.16
C GLU A 356 13.66 4.68 2.04
N TYR A 357 14.47 5.72 1.79
CA TYR A 357 15.57 5.66 0.84
C TYR A 357 16.58 4.56 1.19
N LEU A 358 17.04 4.53 2.44
CA LEU A 358 18.01 3.55 2.91
C LEU A 358 17.43 2.14 2.89
N GLY A 359 16.14 1.96 3.21
CA GLY A 359 15.44 0.70 3.06
C GLY A 359 15.52 0.17 1.62
N ALA A 360 15.28 1.04 0.63
CA ALA A 360 15.41 0.69 -0.78
C ALA A 360 16.88 0.43 -1.19
N PHE A 361 17.83 1.25 -0.72
CA PHE A 361 19.25 1.08 -1.00
C PHE A 361 19.78 -0.27 -0.49
N TYR A 362 19.52 -0.60 0.77
CA TYR A 362 20.00 -1.84 1.40
C TYR A 362 19.32 -3.11 0.88
N ALA A 363 18.25 -2.99 0.08
CA ALA A 363 17.67 -4.12 -0.66
C ALA A 363 18.48 -4.48 -1.93
N GLY A 364 19.34 -3.56 -2.41
CA GLY A 364 20.13 -3.69 -3.63
C GLY A 364 20.99 -4.96 -3.76
N PRO A 365 21.64 -5.48 -2.70
CA PRO A 365 22.44 -6.70 -2.80
C PRO A 365 21.68 -7.92 -3.33
N VAL A 366 20.38 -8.04 -3.03
CA VAL A 366 19.57 -9.14 -3.58
C VAL A 366 19.33 -8.93 -5.07
N TYR A 367 19.03 -7.71 -5.51
CA TYR A 367 18.88 -7.42 -6.95
C TYR A 367 20.17 -7.73 -7.72
N GLN A 368 21.34 -7.46 -7.14
CA GLN A 368 22.64 -7.78 -7.73
C GLN A 368 22.84 -9.29 -7.93
N LEU A 369 22.28 -10.16 -7.06
CA LEU A 369 22.31 -11.62 -7.30
C LEU A 369 21.65 -12.02 -8.62
N TYR A 370 20.63 -11.27 -9.06
CA TYR A 370 19.95 -11.47 -10.34
C TYR A 370 20.59 -10.71 -11.50
N GLY A 371 21.70 -10.01 -11.28
CA GLY A 371 22.32 -9.13 -12.28
C GLY A 371 21.51 -7.85 -12.53
N LEU A 372 20.62 -7.48 -11.60
CA LEU A 372 19.78 -6.28 -11.65
C LEU A 372 20.39 -5.14 -10.83
N LYS A 373 19.87 -3.92 -11.05
CA LYS A 373 20.38 -2.70 -10.43
C LYS A 373 19.52 -2.24 -9.25
N GLY A 374 20.14 -2.16 -8.07
CA GLY A 374 19.60 -1.42 -6.93
C GLY A 374 19.85 0.09 -7.03
N LEU A 375 19.76 0.79 -5.90
CA LEU A 375 20.26 2.17 -5.78
C LEU A 375 21.80 2.14 -5.62
N GLU A 376 22.49 3.10 -6.20
CA GLU A 376 23.96 3.06 -6.35
C GLU A 376 24.74 3.70 -5.18
N SER A 377 24.07 4.48 -4.34
CA SER A 377 24.66 5.22 -3.22
C SER A 377 23.72 5.21 -2.01
N ASP A 378 24.26 5.30 -0.79
CA ASP A 378 23.50 5.56 0.44
C ASP A 378 23.17 7.05 0.65
N GLU A 379 23.64 7.93 -0.24
CA GLU A 379 23.23 9.33 -0.32
C GLU A 379 21.92 9.48 -1.10
N MET A 380 20.89 10.01 -0.45
CA MET A 380 19.56 10.24 -1.05
C MET A 380 19.65 11.25 -2.21
N PRO A 381 18.95 11.02 -3.34
CA PRO A 381 19.03 11.92 -4.49
C PRO A 381 18.46 13.31 -4.19
N GLY A 382 18.79 14.26 -5.06
CA GLY A 382 18.18 15.59 -5.03
C GLY A 382 16.66 15.53 -5.23
N ILE A 383 15.98 16.57 -4.75
CA ILE A 383 14.53 16.69 -4.90
C ILE A 383 14.15 16.72 -6.38
N HIS A 384 13.14 15.93 -6.74
CA HIS A 384 12.69 15.71 -8.12
C HIS A 384 13.76 15.13 -9.07
N GLN A 385 14.74 14.39 -8.55
CA GLN A 385 15.73 13.66 -9.34
C GLN A 385 15.52 12.15 -9.14
N PRO A 386 14.56 11.53 -9.87
CA PRO A 386 14.23 10.13 -9.66
C PRO A 386 15.37 9.20 -10.12
N ILE A 387 15.57 8.12 -9.38
CA ILE A 387 16.37 6.96 -9.79
C ILE A 387 15.40 5.91 -10.32
N MET A 388 15.64 5.41 -11.53
CA MET A 388 14.74 4.53 -12.29
C MET A 388 15.39 3.17 -12.58
N ASN A 389 16.13 2.60 -11.63
CA ASN A 389 16.73 1.27 -11.78
C ASN A 389 15.68 0.15 -11.59
N ASP A 390 16.07 -1.09 -11.25
CA ASP A 390 15.10 -2.14 -10.87
C ASP A 390 14.54 -1.89 -9.46
N VAL A 391 15.35 -1.27 -8.60
CA VAL A 391 14.90 -0.53 -7.42
C VAL A 391 14.86 0.96 -7.78
N GLY A 392 13.68 1.54 -7.82
CA GLY A 392 13.47 2.96 -8.07
C GLY A 392 13.28 3.75 -6.78
N TYR A 393 13.69 5.02 -6.81
CA TYR A 393 13.40 5.97 -5.73
C TYR A 393 13.15 7.38 -6.25
N HIS A 394 12.26 8.13 -5.62
CA HIS A 394 12.34 9.59 -5.67
C HIS A 394 11.91 10.24 -4.36
N ILE A 395 12.39 11.46 -4.14
CA ILE A 395 11.85 12.37 -3.15
C ILE A 395 11.30 13.62 -3.84
N ARG A 396 10.09 14.04 -3.47
CA ARG A 396 9.44 15.24 -4.02
C ARG A 396 9.22 16.33 -2.99
N GLU A 397 9.05 17.56 -3.44
CA GLU A 397 8.61 18.65 -2.56
C GLU A 397 7.20 18.37 -2.00
N GLY A 398 6.87 19.06 -0.91
CA GLY A 398 5.53 19.05 -0.34
C GLY A 398 5.34 18.07 0.82
N LYS A 399 4.07 17.84 1.17
CA LYS A 399 3.62 17.06 2.33
C LYS A 399 3.29 15.61 1.95
N HIS A 400 2.96 14.80 2.96
CA HIS A 400 2.42 13.44 2.81
C HIS A 400 1.19 13.43 1.90
N ASP A 401 1.34 12.94 0.68
CA ASP A 401 0.28 12.95 -0.35
C ASP A 401 0.63 12.07 -1.55
N VAL A 402 -0.31 11.93 -2.48
CA VAL A 402 0.00 11.49 -3.85
C VAL A 402 -0.31 12.64 -4.79
N THR A 403 0.67 13.05 -5.58
CA THR A 403 0.57 14.16 -6.52
C THR A 403 0.66 13.66 -7.96
N ARG A 404 0.33 14.54 -8.90
CA ARG A 404 0.55 14.28 -10.32
C ARG A 404 2.03 14.01 -10.65
N TYR A 405 2.97 14.69 -9.96
CA TYR A 405 4.40 14.43 -10.15
C TYR A 405 4.74 12.96 -9.84
N ASP A 406 4.25 12.44 -8.71
CA ASP A 406 4.48 11.06 -8.29
C ASP A 406 3.95 10.09 -9.35
N TRP A 407 2.71 10.30 -9.81
CA TRP A 407 2.11 9.48 -10.87
C TRP A 407 2.89 9.49 -12.16
N LEU A 408 3.41 10.64 -12.60
CA LEU A 408 4.24 10.69 -13.81
C LEU A 408 5.50 9.84 -13.63
N ARG A 409 6.14 9.85 -12.45
CA ARG A 409 7.30 9.00 -12.17
C ARG A 409 6.93 7.51 -12.09
N PHE A 410 5.78 7.18 -11.50
CA PHE A 410 5.28 5.81 -11.47
C PHE A 410 4.97 5.26 -12.86
N LEU A 411 4.41 6.10 -13.74
CA LEU A 411 4.16 5.77 -15.13
C LEU A 411 5.46 5.59 -15.91
N ASP A 412 6.42 6.52 -15.78
CA ASP A 412 7.73 6.40 -16.42
C ASP A 412 8.45 5.08 -16.00
N PHE A 413 8.37 4.74 -14.71
CA PHE A 413 8.93 3.49 -14.19
C PHE A 413 8.20 2.24 -14.72
N ALA A 414 6.87 2.26 -14.74
CA ALA A 414 6.09 1.16 -15.29
C ALA A 414 6.30 1.01 -16.80
N ASP A 415 6.50 2.11 -17.54
CA ASP A 415 6.80 2.07 -18.97
C ASP A 415 8.12 1.31 -19.20
N GLN A 416 9.17 1.67 -18.46
CA GLN A 416 10.47 1.01 -18.51
C GLN A 416 10.36 -0.49 -18.22
N HIS A 417 9.69 -0.87 -17.13
CA HIS A 417 9.65 -2.27 -16.66
C HIS A 417 8.63 -3.14 -17.40
N PHE A 418 7.65 -2.55 -18.07
CA PHE A 418 6.71 -3.28 -18.94
C PHE A 418 7.08 -3.22 -20.43
N GLY A 419 8.20 -2.59 -20.77
CA GLY A 419 8.70 -2.46 -22.13
C GLY A 419 7.78 -1.62 -23.03
N LYS A 420 7.04 -0.66 -22.45
CA LYS A 420 6.34 0.38 -23.23
C LYS A 420 7.37 1.47 -23.57
N ARG A 421 7.49 1.78 -24.86
CA ARG A 421 8.32 2.88 -25.35
C ARG A 421 7.43 3.96 -25.94
#